data_AF-A0A0B3ANX7-F1
#
_entry.id   AF-A0A0B3ANX7-F1
#
_cell.length_a   1.000
_cell.length_b   1.000
_cell.length_c   1.000
_cell.angle_alpha   90.00
_cell.angle_beta   90.00
_cell.angle_gamma   90.00
#
_symmetry.space_group_name_H-M   'P 1'
#
loop_
_entity.id
_entity.type
_entity.pdbx_description
1 polymer ?
#
loop_
_entity_poly.entity_id
_entity_poly.type
_entity_poly.pdbx_seq_one_letter_code
_entity_poly.pdbx_strand_id
1 'polypeptide(L)'
;MGIYSTKPIQRVSPQEFQDLIKGKNVVISPHAIWHLSNQQRKVFNVEELISMVKRETPRKVYLQENERYAAYYRKSDGYRKLIIEIKDNKTIVVTFVDMSEIPKLNL
;
A
#
# COMPACT_ATOMS: atom_id res chain seq x y z
N MET A 1 -3.59 9.66 -14.69
CA MET A 1 -2.75 10.20 -13.59
C MET A 1 -3.50 10.01 -12.28
N GLY A 2 -3.14 9.02 -11.47
CA GLY A 2 -3.77 8.82 -10.16
C GLY A 2 -3.20 9.82 -9.15
N ILE A 3 -4.03 10.70 -8.63
CA ILE A 3 -3.73 11.88 -7.78
C ILE A 3 -2.94 11.53 -6.48
N TYR A 4 -2.72 10.25 -6.20
CA TYR A 4 -2.24 9.76 -4.91
C TYR A 4 -0.92 8.98 -4.97
N SER A 5 -0.34 8.78 -6.17
CA SER A 5 0.97 8.14 -6.34
C SER A 5 1.93 9.12 -7.01
N THR A 6 2.93 9.58 -6.27
CA THR A 6 4.01 10.42 -6.81
C THR A 6 5.20 9.57 -7.29
N LYS A 7 6.22 10.23 -7.84
CA LYS A 7 7.41 9.56 -8.36
C LYS A 7 8.13 8.81 -7.22
N PRO A 8 8.48 7.53 -7.42
CA PRO A 8 9.37 6.81 -6.52
C PRO A 8 10.74 7.51 -6.49
N ILE A 9 11.30 7.71 -5.31
CA ILE A 9 12.64 8.33 -5.12
C ILE A 9 13.67 7.33 -4.62
N GLN A 10 13.23 6.33 -3.88
CA GLN A 10 14.14 5.37 -3.26
C GLN A 10 13.46 4.02 -3.13
N ARG A 11 14.24 2.95 -3.34
CA ARG A 11 13.83 1.59 -3.01
C ARG A 11 14.10 1.34 -1.54
N VAL A 12 13.08 0.87 -0.83
CA VAL A 12 13.18 0.46 0.58
C VAL A 12 13.13 -1.06 0.63
N SER A 13 13.96 -1.66 1.47
CA SER A 13 13.90 -3.11 1.65
C SER A 13 12.60 -3.51 2.35
N PRO A 14 12.05 -4.71 2.08
CA PRO A 14 10.87 -5.19 2.79
C PRO A 14 11.07 -5.24 4.32
N GLN A 15 12.29 -5.54 4.77
CA GLN A 15 12.64 -5.62 6.19
C GLN A 15 12.56 -4.25 6.86
N GLU A 16 13.23 -3.22 6.31
CA GLU A 16 13.16 -1.85 6.82
C GLU A 16 11.70 -1.36 6.88
N PHE A 17 10.93 -1.65 5.83
CA PHE A 17 9.52 -1.28 5.80
C PHE A 17 8.71 -1.97 6.90
N GLN A 18 8.95 -3.26 7.15
CA GLN A 18 8.28 -3.99 8.23
C GLN A 18 8.63 -3.42 9.60
N ASP A 19 9.89 -3.06 9.83
CA ASP A 19 10.31 -2.45 11.08
C ASP A 19 9.63 -1.09 11.31
N LEU A 20 9.43 -0.29 10.24
CA LEU A 20 8.74 1.00 10.31
C LEU A 20 7.26 0.91 10.69
N ILE A 21 6.59 -0.19 10.32
CA ILE A 21 5.15 -0.41 10.61
C ILE A 21 4.91 -1.27 11.84
N LYS A 22 5.96 -1.90 12.39
CA LYS A 22 5.87 -2.83 13.52
C LYS A 22 5.26 -2.12 14.74
N GLY A 23 4.27 -2.77 15.36
CA GLY A 23 3.58 -2.24 16.55
C GLY A 23 2.62 -1.06 16.28
N LYS A 24 2.49 -0.60 15.04
CA LYS A 24 1.59 0.51 14.68
C LYS A 24 0.19 0.01 14.35
N ASN A 25 -0.81 0.83 14.67
CA ASN A 25 -2.19 0.55 14.28
C ASN A 25 -2.38 0.81 12.79
N VAL A 26 -2.95 -0.16 12.06
CA VAL A 26 -3.25 0.02 10.63
C VAL A 26 -4.64 0.63 10.50
N VAL A 27 -4.71 1.77 9.82
CA VAL A 27 -5.96 2.51 9.58
C VAL A 27 -6.15 2.65 8.08
N ILE A 28 -7.36 2.40 7.60
CA ILE A 28 -7.71 2.61 6.19
C ILE A 28 -8.32 4.00 6.05
N SER A 29 -7.77 4.84 5.17
CA SER A 29 -8.35 6.14 4.87
C SER A 29 -9.73 5.97 4.21
N PRO A 30 -10.75 6.78 4.55
CA PRO A 30 -12.02 6.77 3.83
C PRO A 30 -11.85 6.96 2.31
N HIS A 31 -10.82 7.71 1.90
CA HIS A 31 -10.47 7.92 0.49
C HIS A 31 -9.91 6.66 -0.18
N ALA A 32 -9.36 5.70 0.57
CA ALA A 32 -8.91 4.44 0.01
C ALA A 32 -10.08 3.60 -0.52
N ILE A 33 -11.31 3.89 -0.11
CA ILE A 33 -12.51 3.15 -0.53
C ILE A 33 -13.28 3.94 -1.60
N TRP A 34 -12.93 5.23 -1.80
CA TRP A 34 -13.63 6.12 -2.72
C TRP A 34 -13.55 5.67 -4.18
N HIS A 35 -12.42 5.12 -4.61
CA HIS A 35 -12.23 4.66 -5.98
C HIS A 35 -12.94 3.33 -6.29
N LEU A 36 -13.47 2.65 -5.26
CA LEU A 36 -14.25 1.43 -5.45
C LEU A 36 -15.66 1.76 -5.92
N SER A 37 -16.15 1.00 -6.90
CA SER A 37 -17.55 1.02 -7.29
C SER A 37 -18.45 0.54 -6.16
N ASN A 38 -19.74 0.85 -6.21
CA ASN A 38 -20.70 0.40 -5.19
C ASN A 38 -20.76 -1.13 -5.06
N GLN A 39 -20.54 -1.88 -6.15
CA GLN A 39 -20.43 -3.33 -6.09
C GLN A 39 -19.15 -3.76 -5.37
N GLN A 40 -18.01 -3.17 -5.71
CA GLN A 40 -16.73 -3.49 -5.07
C GLN A 40 -16.76 -3.18 -3.57
N ARG A 41 -17.35 -2.05 -3.16
CA ARG A 41 -17.47 -1.69 -1.73
C ARG A 41 -18.27 -2.70 -0.90
N LYS A 42 -19.22 -3.41 -1.50
CA LYS A 42 -20.02 -4.44 -0.79
C LYS A 42 -19.24 -5.71 -0.50
N VAL A 43 -18.25 -6.04 -1.33
CA VAL A 43 -17.46 -7.27 -1.23
C VAL A 43 -16.07 -6.99 -0.62
N PHE A 44 -15.64 -5.73 -0.65
CA PHE A 44 -14.33 -5.32 -0.19
C PHE A 44 -14.21 -5.43 1.33
N ASN A 45 -13.31 -6.29 1.78
CA ASN A 45 -13.04 -6.47 3.20
C ASN A 45 -11.86 -5.59 3.63
N VAL A 46 -12.15 -4.58 4.46
CA VAL A 46 -11.13 -3.73 5.10
C VAL A 46 -10.12 -4.55 5.91
N GLU A 47 -10.58 -5.65 6.53
CA GLU A 47 -9.70 -6.55 7.29
C GLU A 47 -8.65 -7.23 6.41
N GLU A 48 -8.94 -7.45 5.12
CA GLU A 48 -7.98 -8.00 4.17
C GLU A 48 -6.79 -7.05 4.04
N LEU A 49 -7.02 -5.76 3.79
CA LEU A 49 -5.93 -4.78 3.72
C LEU A 49 -5.13 -4.70 5.01
N ILE A 50 -5.82 -4.71 6.16
CA ILE A 50 -5.15 -4.68 7.46
C ILE A 50 -4.28 -5.92 7.64
N SER A 51 -4.79 -7.10 7.27
CA SER A 51 -4.07 -8.35 7.31
C SER A 51 -2.85 -8.32 6.38
N MET A 52 -2.99 -7.83 5.15
CA MET A 52 -1.88 -7.70 4.20
C MET A 52 -0.75 -6.85 4.79
N VAL A 53 -1.07 -5.67 5.32
CA VAL A 53 -0.06 -4.77 5.91
C VAL A 53 0.60 -5.39 7.14
N LYS A 54 -0.14 -6.11 7.99
CA LYS A 54 0.40 -6.64 9.26
C LYS A 54 1.13 -7.97 9.12
N ARG A 55 0.69 -8.84 8.22
CA ARG A 55 1.09 -10.26 8.19
C ARG A 55 1.88 -10.63 6.95
N GLU A 56 1.72 -9.92 5.85
CA GLU A 56 2.39 -10.25 4.61
C GLU A 56 3.68 -9.46 4.42
N THR A 57 4.58 -10.02 3.63
CA THR A 57 5.81 -9.34 3.25
C THR A 57 5.64 -8.74 1.86
N PRO A 58 5.75 -7.40 1.69
CA PRO A 58 5.67 -6.81 0.37
C PRO A 58 6.85 -7.28 -0.50
N ARG A 59 6.58 -7.57 -1.77
CA ARG A 59 7.59 -8.00 -2.74
C ARG A 59 8.57 -6.87 -3.07
N LYS A 60 8.06 -5.64 -3.14
CA LYS A 60 8.83 -4.42 -3.39
C LYS A 60 8.21 -3.27 -2.60
N VAL A 61 9.06 -2.38 -2.11
CA VAL A 61 8.64 -1.14 -1.44
C VAL A 61 9.45 0.01 -2.00
N TYR A 62 8.79 1.15 -2.23
CA TYR A 62 9.44 2.37 -2.64
C TYR A 62 8.95 3.55 -1.82
N LEU A 63 9.87 4.40 -1.38
CA LEU A 63 9.56 5.73 -0.88
C LEU A 63 9.27 6.64 -2.06
N GLN A 64 8.25 7.48 -1.93
CA GLN A 64 7.81 8.44 -2.94
C GLN A 64 8.12 9.87 -2.49
N GLU A 65 8.14 10.84 -3.42
CA GLU A 65 8.43 12.26 -3.14
C GLU A 65 7.51 12.90 -2.08
N ASN A 66 6.32 12.36 -1.89
CA ASN A 66 5.36 12.85 -0.90
C ASN A 66 5.49 12.13 0.46
N GLU A 67 6.64 11.51 0.72
CA GLU A 67 6.97 10.78 1.95
C GLU A 67 6.07 9.56 2.23
N ARG A 68 5.32 9.11 1.21
CA ARG A 68 4.51 7.89 1.29
C ARG A 68 5.28 6.70 0.71
N TYR A 69 4.85 5.52 1.13
CA TYR A 69 5.41 4.25 0.72
C TYR A 69 4.46 3.58 -0.27
N ALA A 70 5.00 3.20 -1.44
CA ALA A 70 4.35 2.31 -2.38
C ALA A 70 4.81 0.87 -2.11
N ALA A 71 3.98 0.09 -1.42
CA ALA A 71 4.25 -1.31 -1.09
C ALA A 71 3.46 -2.24 -2.03
N TYR A 72 4.13 -3.23 -2.62
CA TYR A 72 3.55 -4.13 -3.62
C TYR A 72 3.45 -5.54 -3.04
N TYR A 73 2.24 -6.00 -2.80
CA TYR A 73 1.94 -7.33 -2.27
C TYR A 73 1.54 -8.28 -3.40
N ARG A 74 1.90 -9.56 -3.27
CA ARG A 74 1.55 -10.57 -4.27
C ARG A 74 0.11 -11.03 -4.05
N LYS A 75 -0.65 -11.15 -5.13
CA LYS A 75 -1.95 -11.84 -5.16
C LYS A 75 -1.88 -13.04 -6.11
N SER A 76 -2.90 -13.89 -6.08
CA SER A 76 -3.03 -15.01 -7.03
C SER A 76 -3.10 -14.53 -8.49
N ASP A 77 -3.73 -13.38 -8.73
CA ASP A 77 -4.00 -12.79 -10.04
C ASP A 77 -3.03 -11.64 -10.42
N GLY A 78 -2.00 -11.38 -9.63
CA GLY A 78 -1.05 -10.31 -9.89
C GLY A 78 -0.49 -9.70 -8.62
N TYR A 79 -0.66 -8.40 -8.46
CA TYR A 79 -0.17 -7.63 -7.33
C TYR A 79 -1.19 -6.61 -6.85
N ARG A 80 -1.15 -6.33 -5.55
CA ARG A 80 -1.85 -5.18 -4.96
C ARG A 80 -0.82 -4.18 -4.49
N LYS A 81 -0.86 -2.99 -5.10
CA LYS A 81 -0.08 -1.84 -4.68
C LYS A 81 -0.85 -1.09 -3.60
N LEU A 82 -0.25 -0.92 -2.43
CA LEU A 82 -0.75 -0.08 -1.35
C LEU A 82 0.06 1.21 -1.31
N ILE A 83 -0.62 2.35 -1.21
CA ILE A 83 -0.01 3.62 -0.85
C ILE A 83 -0.20 3.84 0.64
N ILE A 84 0.91 3.91 1.36
CA ILE A 84 0.93 3.87 2.82
C ILE A 84 1.62 5.13 3.34
N GLU A 85 0.98 5.81 4.27
CA GLU A 85 1.53 6.92 5.03
C GLU A 85 1.82 6.44 6.45
N ILE A 86 3.08 6.54 6.88
CA ILE A 86 3.51 6.09 8.20
C ILE A 86 3.56 7.31 9.12
N LYS A 87 2.81 7.27 10.21
CA LYS A 87 2.88 8.26 11.32
C LYS A 87 3.40 7.58 12.58
N ASP A 88 3.62 8.35 13.63
CA ASP A 88 4.21 7.86 14.89
C ASP A 88 3.46 6.64 15.44
N ASN A 89 2.13 6.71 15.53
CA ASN A 89 1.31 5.67 16.17
C ASN A 89 0.45 4.84 15.19
N LYS A 90 0.47 5.17 13.90
CA LYS A 90 -0.40 4.52 12.91
C LYS A 90 0.21 4.43 11.53
N THR A 91 -0.15 3.34 10.85
CA THR A 91 0.12 3.08 9.44
C THR A 91 -1.18 3.30 8.68
N ILE A 92 -1.23 4.33 7.85
CA ILE A 92 -2.45 4.72 7.13
C ILE A 92 -2.36 4.22 5.70
N VAL A 93 -3.28 3.33 5.30
CA VAL A 93 -3.44 2.99 3.88
C VAL A 93 -4.26 4.09 3.23
N VAL A 94 -3.60 4.90 2.41
CA VAL A 94 -4.19 6.07 1.75
C VAL A 94 -5.03 5.64 0.56
N THR A 95 -4.52 4.70 -0.22
CA THR A 95 -5.23 4.09 -1.36
C THR A 95 -4.58 2.76 -1.73
N PHE A 96 -5.21 2.01 -2.60
CA PHE A 96 -4.67 0.78 -3.17
C PHE A 96 -5.08 0.64 -4.64
N VAL A 97 -4.32 -0.17 -5.38
CA VAL A 97 -4.59 -0.47 -6.79
C VAL A 97 -4.18 -1.92 -7.06
N ASP A 98 -5.07 -2.69 -7.66
CA ASP A 98 -4.75 -4.01 -8.19
C ASP A 98 -4.12 -3.89 -9.58
N MET A 99 -3.07 -4.67 -9.83
CA MET A 99 -2.28 -4.59 -11.05
C MET A 99 -1.69 -5.95 -11.43
N SER A 100 -1.55 -6.21 -12.73
CA SER A 100 -1.01 -7.48 -13.24
C SER A 100 0.49 -7.64 -12.96
N GLU A 101 1.24 -6.54 -13.03
CA GLU A 101 2.70 -6.53 -12.88
C GLU A 101 3.21 -5.34 -12.06
N ILE A 102 4.40 -5.49 -11.45
CA ILE A 102 5.06 -4.37 -10.77
C ILE A 102 5.87 -3.60 -11.82
N PRO A 103 5.65 -2.27 -11.98
CA PRO A 103 6.41 -1.46 -12.92
C PRO A 103 7.92 -1.59 -12.70
N LYS A 104 8.67 -1.75 -13.79
CA LYS A 104 10.13 -1.64 -13.77
C LYS A 104 10.48 -0.17 -13.61
N LEU A 105 10.97 0.18 -12.43
CA LEU A 105 11.43 1.53 -12.13
C LEU A 105 12.96 1.52 -12.19
N ASN A 106 13.52 2.36 -13.07
CA ASN A 106 14.92 2.72 -13.01
C ASN A 106 14.99 3.93 -12.08
N LEU A 107 15.39 3.67 -10.84
CA LEU A 107 15.64 4.69 -9.82
C LEU A 107 17.09 5.14 -9.88
#